data_AF-V4RGJ3-F1
#
_entry.id   AF-V4RGJ3-F1
#
_cell.length_a   1.000
_cell.length_b   1.000
_cell.length_c   1.000
_cell.angle_alpha   90.00
_cell.angle_beta   90.00
_cell.angle_gamma   90.00
#
_symmetry.space_group_name_H-M   'P 1'
#
loop_
_entity.id
_entity.type
_entity.pdbx_description
1 polymer ?
#
loop_
_entity_poly.entity_id
_entity_poly.type
_entity_poly.pdbx_seq_one_letter_code
_entity_poly.pdbx_strand_id
1 'polypeptide(L)'
;MTIKSLTAEERDIILRSLSATFEYFDFDFQTRLSVDEDAVRGVISGWPNVDDSDDDGEPALVINNSLNDLLYGVGVKDEDFIRLTGVGRAEILRVYRKWAVERGWKSTGGH
;
A
#
# COMPACT_ATOMS: atom_id res chain seq x y z
N MET A 1 -13.56 5.86 -6.39
CA MET A 1 -12.85 5.98 -5.10
C MET A 1 -13.13 4.76 -4.26
N THR A 2 -12.21 3.80 -4.30
CA THR A 2 -12.32 2.50 -3.65
C THR A 2 -11.84 2.54 -2.21
N ILE A 3 -10.89 3.41 -1.87
CA ILE A 3 -10.54 3.72 -0.46
C ILE A 3 -11.78 4.05 0.39
N LYS A 4 -12.81 4.68 -0.21
CA LYS A 4 -14.05 5.04 0.50
C LYS A 4 -14.95 3.84 0.84
N SER A 5 -14.80 2.68 0.20
CA SER A 5 -15.55 1.46 0.54
C SER A 5 -14.89 0.66 1.68
N LEU A 6 -13.67 1.03 2.08
CA LEU A 6 -12.97 0.46 3.22
C LEU A 6 -13.45 1.08 4.55
N THR A 7 -13.41 0.27 5.62
CA THR A 7 -13.65 0.78 6.98
C THR A 7 -12.56 1.77 7.39
N ALA A 8 -12.78 2.52 8.48
CA ALA A 8 -11.77 3.43 9.01
C ALA A 8 -10.48 2.67 9.43
N GLU A 9 -10.65 1.48 9.99
CA GLU A 9 -9.55 0.61 10.42
C GLU A 9 -8.77 0.04 9.23
N GLU A 10 -9.46 -0.41 8.18
CA GLU A 10 -8.83 -0.85 6.94
C GLU A 10 -8.06 0.29 6.24
N ARG A 11 -8.59 1.51 6.29
CA ARG A 11 -7.89 2.70 5.78
C ARG A 11 -6.65 3.03 6.59
N ASP A 12 -6.71 2.88 7.91
CA ASP A 12 -5.57 3.08 8.80
C ASP A 12 -4.47 2.05 8.52
N ILE A 13 -4.83 0.79 8.24
CA ILE A 13 -3.86 -0.24 7.82
C ILE A 13 -3.14 0.16 6.53
N ILE A 14 -3.85 0.65 5.51
CA ILE A 14 -3.22 1.12 4.27
C ILE A 14 -2.29 2.30 4.58
N LEU A 15 -2.75 3.29 5.33
CA LEU A 15 -1.95 4.47 5.66
C LEU A 15 -0.65 4.10 6.39
N ARG A 16 -0.72 3.22 7.39
CA ARG A 16 0.47 2.72 8.10
C ARG A 16 1.41 1.96 7.18
N SER A 17 0.85 1.18 6.25
CA SER A 17 1.65 0.47 5.24
C SER A 17 2.39 1.44 4.32
N LEU A 18 1.75 2.54 3.89
CA LEU A 18 2.41 3.59 3.11
C LEU A 18 3.51 4.28 3.93
N SER A 19 3.28 4.57 5.20
CA SER A 19 4.31 5.18 6.07
C SER A 19 5.49 4.23 6.32
N ALA A 20 5.22 2.93 6.45
CA ALA A 20 6.24 1.90 6.67
C ALA A 20 7.26 1.81 5.53
N THR A 21 6.89 2.22 4.31
CA THR A 21 7.81 2.19 3.17
C THR A 21 9.00 3.12 3.37
N PHE A 22 8.84 4.27 4.03
CA PHE A 22 9.94 5.20 4.33
C PHE A 22 10.87 4.70 5.43
N GLU A 23 10.36 3.90 6.37
CA GLU A 23 11.21 3.30 7.41
C GLU A 23 11.98 2.09 6.88
N TYR A 24 11.43 1.40 5.87
CA TYR A 24 11.95 0.14 5.41
C TYR A 24 12.80 0.26 4.13
N PHE A 25 12.46 1.16 3.22
CA PHE A 25 13.24 1.42 2.02
C PHE A 25 14.04 2.71 2.19
N ASP A 26 15.35 2.56 2.37
CA ASP A 26 16.27 3.69 2.49
C ASP A 26 16.78 4.13 1.10
N PHE A 27 17.75 3.41 0.51
CA PHE A 27 18.35 3.82 -0.77
C PHE A 27 17.68 3.25 -2.03
N ASP A 28 16.83 2.22 -1.89
CA ASP A 28 16.23 1.47 -3.00
C ASP A 28 14.73 1.77 -3.18
N PHE A 29 14.21 2.83 -2.55
CA PHE A 29 12.78 3.15 -2.51
C PHE A 29 12.15 3.20 -3.91
N GLN A 30 12.72 4.01 -4.81
CA GLN A 30 12.22 4.17 -6.16
C GLN A 30 12.36 2.88 -6.99
N THR A 31 13.49 2.16 -6.84
CA THR A 31 13.75 0.90 -7.53
C THR A 31 12.75 -0.19 -7.13
N ARG A 32 12.39 -0.25 -5.84
CA ARG A 32 11.48 -1.27 -5.30
C ARG A 32 10.02 -0.95 -5.55
N LEU A 33 9.62 0.30 -5.33
CA LEU A 33 8.22 0.70 -5.41
C LEU A 33 7.83 1.20 -6.80
N SER A 34 8.79 1.45 -7.70
CA SER A 34 8.54 2.02 -9.03
C SER A 34 7.71 3.33 -8.98
N VAL A 35 7.77 4.04 -7.85
CA VAL A 35 7.14 5.34 -7.60
C VAL A 35 8.10 6.19 -6.78
N ASP A 36 8.00 7.50 -6.92
CA ASP A 36 8.85 8.45 -6.22
C ASP A 36 8.38 8.66 -4.77
N GLU A 37 9.30 9.00 -3.87
CA GLU A 37 8.97 9.33 -2.48
C GLU A 37 7.92 10.44 -2.38
N ASP A 38 8.01 11.46 -3.24
CA ASP A 38 7.08 12.59 -3.26
C ASP A 38 5.66 12.14 -3.64
N ALA A 39 5.51 11.14 -4.52
CA ALA A 39 4.21 10.55 -4.84
C ALA A 39 3.60 9.87 -3.61
N VAL A 40 4.40 9.10 -2.86
CA VAL A 40 3.94 8.46 -1.62
C VAL A 40 3.57 9.50 -0.56
N ARG A 41 4.38 10.56 -0.39
CA ARG A 41 4.08 11.68 0.51
C ARG A 41 2.80 12.42 0.11
N GLY A 42 2.57 12.60 -1.20
CA GLY A 42 1.37 13.21 -1.75
C GLY A 42 0.11 12.42 -1.39
N VAL A 43 0.14 11.10 -1.58
CA VAL A 43 -0.96 10.21 -1.21
C VAL A 43 -1.22 10.21 0.30
N ILE A 44 -0.18 10.14 1.13
CA ILE A 44 -0.32 10.22 2.59
C ILE A 44 -0.94 11.56 3.02
N SER A 45 -0.49 12.67 2.43
CA SER A 45 -0.97 14.02 2.79
C SER A 45 -2.43 14.24 2.37
N GLY A 46 -2.90 13.58 1.31
CA GLY A 46 -4.28 13.63 0.86
C GLY A 46 -5.24 12.69 1.61
N TRP A 47 -4.75 11.88 2.54
CA TRP A 47 -5.54 10.84 3.20
C TRP A 47 -6.62 11.41 4.14
N PRO A 48 -7.83 10.82 4.21
CA PRO A 48 -8.36 9.69 3.43
C PRO A 48 -9.11 10.09 2.16
N ASN A 49 -8.94 11.34 1.67
CA ASN A 49 -9.71 11.91 0.56
C ASN A 49 -9.06 11.69 -0.81
N VAL A 50 -8.15 10.73 -0.91
CA VAL A 50 -7.42 10.40 -2.12
C VAL A 50 -8.36 9.78 -3.18
N ASP A 51 -8.18 10.17 -4.44
CA ASP A 51 -8.90 9.59 -5.56
C ASP A 51 -8.10 8.46 -6.21
N ASP A 52 -8.49 7.22 -5.89
CA ASP A 52 -7.90 5.98 -6.42
C ASP A 52 -8.79 5.31 -7.49
N SER A 53 -9.60 6.09 -8.21
CA SER A 53 -10.50 5.56 -9.24
C SER A 53 -9.84 5.24 -10.58
N ASP A 54 -8.72 5.88 -10.90
CA ASP A 54 -7.95 5.64 -12.11
C ASP A 54 -6.90 4.56 -11.86
N ASP A 55 -6.88 3.54 -12.71
CA ASP A 55 -6.05 2.37 -12.49
C ASP A 55 -4.57 2.63 -12.70
N ASP A 56 -4.27 3.52 -13.64
CA ASP A 56 -2.94 3.99 -13.97
C ASP A 56 -2.60 5.29 -13.22
N GLY A 57 -3.53 5.76 -12.37
CA GLY A 57 -3.38 6.96 -11.56
C GLY A 57 -2.33 6.78 -10.46
N GLU A 58 -1.64 7.88 -10.13
CA GLU A 58 -0.59 7.88 -9.11
C GLU A 58 -1.03 7.28 -7.76
N PRO A 59 -2.23 7.61 -7.21
CA PRO A 59 -2.69 6.97 -5.96
C PRO A 59 -2.85 5.46 -6.02
N ALA A 60 -3.37 4.95 -7.14
CA ALA A 60 -3.57 3.54 -7.35
C ALA A 60 -2.23 2.79 -7.41
N LEU A 61 -1.26 3.35 -8.12
CA LEU A 61 0.08 2.78 -8.25
C LEU A 61 0.84 2.81 -6.92
N VAL A 62 0.81 3.93 -6.20
CA VAL A 62 1.45 4.06 -4.87
C VAL A 62 0.92 3.00 -3.90
N ILE A 63 -0.41 2.87 -3.79
CA ILE A 63 -1.03 1.90 -2.88
C ILE A 63 -0.70 0.47 -3.32
N ASN A 64 -0.82 0.17 -4.61
CA ASN A 64 -0.54 -1.15 -5.13
C ASN A 64 0.91 -1.57 -4.87
N ASN A 65 1.87 -0.72 -5.22
CA ASN A 65 3.28 -1.08 -5.19
C ASN A 65 3.79 -1.16 -3.75
N SER A 66 3.34 -0.23 -2.88
CA SER A 66 3.68 -0.26 -1.45
C SER A 66 3.17 -1.53 -0.77
N LEU A 67 1.90 -1.90 -1.00
CA LEU A 67 1.33 -3.10 -0.41
C LEU A 67 1.93 -4.38 -1.00
N ASN A 68 2.18 -4.41 -2.31
CA ASN A 68 2.83 -5.57 -2.96
C ASN A 68 4.24 -5.79 -2.44
N ASP A 69 5.08 -4.75 -2.33
CA ASP A 69 6.44 -4.93 -1.83
C ASP A 69 6.43 -5.32 -0.34
N LEU A 70 5.58 -4.72 0.49
CA LEU A 70 5.46 -5.15 1.88
C LEU A 70 5.04 -6.64 2.01
N LEU A 71 4.10 -7.09 1.18
CA LEU A 71 3.59 -8.47 1.24
C LEU A 71 4.55 -9.50 0.64
N TYR A 72 5.17 -9.16 -0.49
CA TYR A 72 5.89 -10.12 -1.36
C TYR A 72 7.35 -9.76 -1.60
N GLY A 73 7.75 -8.54 -1.29
CA GLY A 73 9.13 -8.08 -1.36
C GLY A 73 10.02 -8.80 -0.35
N VAL A 74 11.31 -8.83 -0.67
CA VAL A 74 12.30 -9.53 0.16
C VAL A 74 12.71 -8.65 1.33
N GLY A 75 12.76 -9.25 2.53
CA GLY A 75 13.59 -8.77 3.64
C GLY A 75 12.88 -8.25 4.89
N VAL A 76 11.55 -8.15 4.93
CA VAL A 76 10.85 -7.75 6.17
C VAL A 76 10.65 -9.00 7.04
N LYS A 77 11.13 -9.01 8.29
CA LYS A 77 10.80 -10.09 9.25
C LYS A 77 9.38 -9.87 9.80
N ASP A 78 8.71 -10.94 10.23
CA ASP A 78 7.33 -10.82 10.77
C ASP A 78 7.23 -9.86 11.96
N GLU A 79 8.24 -9.84 12.84
CA GLU A 79 8.29 -8.93 13.99
C GLU A 79 8.38 -7.46 13.56
N ASP A 80 9.26 -7.16 12.61
CA ASP A 80 9.40 -5.81 12.03
C ASP A 80 8.15 -5.41 11.26
N PHE A 81 7.51 -6.35 10.56
CA PHE A 81 6.28 -6.14 9.82
C PHE A 81 5.15 -5.67 10.74
N ILE A 82 4.95 -6.36 11.87
CA ILE A 82 3.94 -5.98 12.87
C ILE A 82 4.30 -4.66 13.53
N ARG A 83 5.59 -4.43 13.83
CA ARG A 83 6.05 -3.14 14.39
C ARG A 83 5.70 -1.97 13.47
N LEU A 84 5.96 -2.13 12.17
CA LEU A 84 5.78 -1.08 11.16
C LEU A 84 4.30 -0.82 10.83
N THR A 85 3.50 -1.88 10.73
CA THR A 85 2.13 -1.78 10.20
C THR A 85 1.04 -1.89 11.27
N GLY A 86 1.40 -2.38 12.47
CA GLY A 86 0.50 -2.67 13.58
C GLY A 86 -0.26 -3.99 13.43
N VAL A 87 -0.13 -4.69 12.31
CA VAL A 87 -0.87 -5.93 12.01
C VAL A 87 0.03 -6.97 11.32
N GLY A 88 -0.43 -8.22 11.26
CA GLY A 88 0.28 -9.28 10.53
C GLY A 88 0.03 -9.24 9.02
N ARG A 89 0.88 -9.93 8.26
CA ARG A 89 0.79 -10.05 6.78
C ARG A 89 -0.58 -10.50 6.29
N ALA A 90 -1.22 -11.44 6.99
CA ALA A 90 -2.53 -11.96 6.63
C ALA A 90 -3.60 -10.86 6.60
N GLU A 91 -3.52 -9.89 7.51
CA GLU A 91 -4.49 -8.81 7.60
C GLU A 91 -4.25 -7.76 6.51
N ILE A 92 -3.00 -7.40 6.23
CA ILE A 92 -2.67 -6.53 5.08
C ILE A 92 -3.13 -7.20 3.77
N LEU A 93 -2.89 -8.50 3.60
CA LEU A 93 -3.34 -9.23 2.42
C LEU A 93 -4.87 -9.21 2.28
N ARG A 94 -5.60 -9.34 3.39
CA ARG A 94 -7.07 -9.24 3.40
C ARG A 94 -7.53 -7.86 2.92
N VAL A 95 -6.94 -6.79 3.46
CA VAL A 95 -7.29 -5.40 3.10
C VAL A 95 -6.91 -5.11 1.65
N TYR A 96 -5.71 -5.50 1.21
CA TYR A 96 -5.23 -5.33 -0.16
C TYR A 96 -6.15 -6.01 -1.17
N ARG A 97 -6.54 -7.27 -0.92
CA ARG A 97 -7.47 -8.01 -1.79
C ARG A 97 -8.84 -7.34 -1.85
N LYS A 98 -9.36 -6.88 -0.71
CA LYS A 98 -10.64 -6.16 -0.67
C LYS A 98 -10.57 -4.90 -1.53
N TRP A 99 -9.55 -4.08 -1.32
CA TRP A 99 -9.31 -2.88 -2.11
C TRP A 99 -9.17 -3.18 -3.62
N ALA A 100 -8.41 -4.20 -4.00
CA ALA A 100 -8.23 -4.58 -5.41
C ALA A 100 -9.53 -5.09 -6.06
N VAL A 101 -10.30 -5.93 -5.36
CA VAL A 101 -11.59 -6.44 -5.85
C VAL A 101 -12.58 -5.31 -6.10
N GLU A 102 -12.67 -4.37 -5.17
CA GLU A 102 -13.57 -3.22 -5.25
C GLU A 102 -13.20 -2.27 -6.42
N ARG A 103 -11.94 -2.30 -6.90
CA ARG A 103 -11.51 -1.63 -8.13
C ARG A 103 -11.82 -2.40 -9.42
N GLY A 104 -12.23 -3.67 -9.31
CA GLY A 104 -12.42 -4.54 -10.47
C GLY A 104 -11.14 -5.23 -10.96
N TRP A 105 -10.03 -5.13 -10.22
CA TRP A 105 -8.80 -5.84 -10.55
C TRP A 105 -8.95 -7.35 -10.35
N LYS A 106 -8.73 -8.10 -11.43
CA LYS A 106 -8.74 -9.58 -11.41
C LYS A 106 -7.37 -10.22 -11.21
N SER A 107 -6.28 -9.44 -11.27
CA SER A 107 -4.92 -9.94 -11.12
C SER A 107 -4.12 -9.02 -10.21
N THR A 108 -3.92 -9.43 -8.96
CA THR A 108 -2.90 -8.85 -8.10
C THR A 108 -1.60 -9.64 -8.30
N GLY A 109 -0.84 -9.25 -9.32
CA GLY A 109 0.55 -9.68 -9.53
C GLY A 109 0.73 -10.94 -10.39
N GLY A 110 1.41 -10.77 -11.53
CA GLY A 110 1.92 -11.87 -12.35
C GLY A 110 2.74 -11.37 -13.52
N HIS A 111 4.00 -11.05 -13.28
CA HIS A 111 5.13 -11.33 -14.18
C HIS A 111 6.43 -11.39 -13.39
#